data_AF-A0A814H4A4-F1
#
_entry.id   AF-A0A814H4A4-F1
#
_cell.length_a   1.000
_cell.length_b   1.000
_cell.length_c   1.000
_cell.angle_alpha   90.00
_cell.angle_beta   90.00
_cell.angle_gamma   90.00
#
_symmetry.space_group_name_H-M   'P 1'
#
loop_
_entity.id
_entity.type
_entity.pdbx_description
1 polymer ?
#
loop_
_entity_poly.entity_id
_entity_poly.type
_entity_poly.pdbx_seq_one_letter_code
_entity_poly.pdbx_strand_id
1 'polypeptide(L)'
;MLRSKIVNYDSLKVLIFSIFKETSFKILTKGVSLIYRGYKNNITRNDVWDLDEDNSSKVLGDELEMEWNKLVAQVKRKRKMSSTKKDNSKIYDEFELKKKKDLDETKCEMKKPSLGLCIFRIHLKNILMASILVLTHDLLDISGPLILDGLINFISNEKYPKIIGYFYAGLLFIRLALLSLCLNHSFNYAFLAGVQTRSSLMNLIYKKSLRLSTESRRKATTGEILNLMQVNTHIFVELSNNGHQVWSGPIKIIVASVILWYYLGSAVFAGLGAMAILAPLNSIFMIKYSKAETEKLKHKDDKMKILNEILNGIKVIKFYGWEISFEKLINKIRQKELNILRKASFLYGCFNLSFGFISFAVTFVSLLTYIYINENNVLTPNVAYVSLALFNIIRLPLFLFGSAISNLIQTLISLERIREFLFLEEIDHDQISHQINIENPIEFKEACFSWSKNSQKNALNK
;
A
#
# COMPACT_ATOMS: atom_id res chain seq x y z
N MET A 1 6.43 -34.86 14.84
CA MET A 1 4.97 -34.92 15.05
C MET A 1 4.31 -33.68 14.43
N LEU A 2 4.53 -33.47 13.12
CA LEU A 2 3.96 -32.38 12.32
C LEU A 2 2.67 -32.90 11.68
N ARG A 3 1.52 -32.70 12.34
CA ARG A 3 0.22 -32.97 11.72
C ARG A 3 -0.35 -31.65 11.19
N SER A 4 -0.48 -31.62 9.88
CA SER A 4 -1.26 -30.73 9.04
C SER A 4 -2.54 -30.22 9.72
N LYS A 5 -2.60 -28.93 10.04
CA LYS A 5 -3.89 -28.21 10.09
C LYS A 5 -4.27 -27.84 8.66
N ILE A 6 -4.86 -28.81 7.96
CA ILE A 6 -5.72 -28.51 6.81
C ILE A 6 -6.84 -27.66 7.39
N VAL A 7 -6.91 -26.41 6.96
CA VAL A 7 -7.93 -25.45 7.37
C VAL A 7 -9.27 -26.01 6.90
N ASN A 8 -10.05 -26.52 7.85
CA ASN A 8 -11.35 -27.10 7.59
C ASN A 8 -12.28 -26.01 7.05
N TYR A 9 -12.87 -26.22 5.88
CA TYR A 9 -13.61 -25.20 5.13
C TYR A 9 -14.82 -24.65 5.92
N ASP A 10 -15.47 -25.50 6.72
CA ASP A 10 -16.57 -25.09 7.60
C ASP A 10 -16.10 -24.26 8.81
N SER A 11 -14.92 -24.56 9.34
CA SER A 11 -14.31 -23.72 10.38
C SER A 11 -13.95 -22.34 9.84
N LEU A 12 -13.56 -22.24 8.57
CA LEU A 12 -13.29 -20.97 7.91
C LEU A 12 -14.56 -20.13 7.75
N LYS A 13 -15.68 -20.74 7.30
CA LYS A 13 -16.97 -20.04 7.15
C LYS A 13 -17.54 -19.50 8.46
N VAL A 14 -17.54 -20.32 9.52
CA VAL A 14 -18.02 -19.90 10.85
C VAL A 14 -17.15 -18.77 11.41
N LEU A 15 -15.84 -18.85 11.20
CA LEU A 15 -14.89 -17.83 11.62
C LEU A 15 -15.05 -16.54 10.80
N ILE A 16 -15.29 -16.63 9.48
CA ILE A 16 -15.60 -15.47 8.62
C ILE A 16 -16.84 -14.75 9.14
N PHE A 17 -17.93 -15.48 9.38
CA PHE A 17 -19.20 -14.89 9.83
C PHE A 17 -19.09 -14.28 11.24
N SER A 18 -18.36 -14.94 12.14
CA SER A 18 -18.11 -14.45 13.50
C SER A 18 -17.29 -13.16 13.49
N ILE A 19 -16.19 -13.10 12.72
CA ILE A 19 -15.33 -11.91 12.67
C ILE A 19 -16.06 -10.77 11.96
N PHE A 20 -16.80 -11.05 10.88
CA PHE A 20 -17.61 -10.06 10.19
C PHE A 20 -18.65 -9.40 11.12
N LYS A 21 -19.32 -10.21 11.94
CA LYS A 21 -20.26 -9.73 12.96
C LYS A 21 -19.54 -8.89 14.01
N GLU A 22 -18.37 -9.32 14.48
CA GLU A 22 -17.61 -8.61 15.51
C GLU A 22 -17.08 -7.24 15.03
N THR A 23 -16.53 -7.16 13.82
CA THR A 23 -16.05 -5.89 13.25
C THR A 23 -17.19 -4.92 12.99
N SER A 24 -18.29 -5.37 12.38
CA SER A 24 -19.47 -4.54 12.16
C SER A 24 -20.06 -4.04 13.48
N PHE A 25 -20.16 -4.93 14.48
CA PHE A 25 -20.74 -4.61 15.77
C PHE A 25 -19.88 -3.63 16.57
N LYS A 26 -18.55 -3.80 16.62
CA LYS A 26 -17.64 -2.86 17.27
C LYS A 26 -17.72 -1.46 16.64
N ILE A 27 -17.76 -1.36 15.31
CA ILE A 27 -17.90 -0.08 14.60
C ILE A 27 -19.25 0.58 14.92
N LEU A 28 -20.35 -0.17 14.85
CA LEU A 28 -21.69 0.37 15.10
C LEU A 28 -21.94 0.74 16.57
N THR A 29 -21.35 0.02 17.53
CA THR A 29 -21.62 0.28 18.95
C THR A 29 -20.66 1.31 19.52
N LYS A 30 -19.35 1.04 19.45
CA LYS A 30 -18.31 1.94 19.96
C LYS A 30 -18.23 3.18 19.09
N GLY A 31 -18.03 3.01 17.78
CA GLY A 31 -17.87 4.14 16.84
C GLY A 31 -19.02 5.14 16.89
N VAL A 32 -20.27 4.68 16.81
CA VAL A 32 -21.45 5.57 16.90
C VAL A 32 -21.55 6.24 18.27
N SER A 33 -21.23 5.53 19.36
CA SER A 33 -21.21 6.13 20.70
C SER A 33 -20.20 7.27 20.81
N LEU A 34 -18.99 7.12 20.23
CA LEU A 34 -17.98 8.19 20.23
C LEU A 34 -18.36 9.33 19.31
N ILE A 35 -18.95 9.05 18.13
CA ILE A 35 -19.47 10.08 17.23
C ILE A 35 -20.56 10.89 17.93
N TYR A 36 -21.51 10.23 18.60
CA TYR A 36 -22.58 10.89 19.34
C TYR A 36 -22.04 11.71 20.51
N ARG A 37 -21.05 11.19 21.25
CA ARG A 37 -20.39 11.93 22.32
C ARG A 37 -19.64 13.14 21.77
N GLY A 38 -18.91 12.98 20.67
CA GLY A 38 -18.18 14.05 19.98
C GLY A 38 -19.08 15.11 19.36
N TYR A 39 -20.31 14.75 19.00
CA TYR A 39 -21.32 15.72 18.56
C TYR A 39 -21.77 16.65 19.69
N LYS A 40 -21.80 16.15 20.94
CA LYS A 40 -22.25 16.91 22.11
C LYS A 40 -21.13 17.59 22.88
N ASN A 41 -19.97 16.94 22.97
CA ASN A 41 -18.86 17.31 23.83
C ASN A 41 -17.54 17.22 23.07
N ASN A 42 -16.53 17.99 23.49
CA ASN A 42 -15.18 17.83 22.99
C ASN A 42 -14.61 16.49 23.44
N ILE A 43 -14.08 15.71 22.49
CA ILE A 43 -13.47 14.40 22.75
C ILE A 43 -12.14 14.61 23.48
N THR A 44 -11.98 13.94 24.62
CA THR A 44 -10.73 13.93 25.39
C THR A 44 -9.99 12.60 25.23
N ARG A 45 -8.73 12.52 25.67
CA ARG A 45 -7.93 11.28 25.61
C ARG A 45 -8.60 10.12 26.36
N ASN A 46 -9.35 10.42 27.42
CA ASN A 46 -10.05 9.42 28.23
C ASN A 46 -11.28 8.82 27.55
N ASP A 47 -11.78 9.47 26.48
CA ASP A 47 -12.93 8.97 25.70
C ASP A 47 -12.52 7.94 24.63
N VAL A 48 -11.21 7.82 24.37
CA VAL A 48 -10.67 6.91 23.36
C VAL A 48 -10.34 5.57 24.02
N TRP A 49 -10.75 4.48 23.39
CA TRP A 49 -10.45 3.14 23.90
C TRP A 49 -8.98 2.78 23.69
N ASP A 50 -8.46 2.00 24.63
CA ASP A 50 -7.22 1.28 24.43
C ASP A 50 -7.35 0.25 23.29
N LEU A 51 -6.22 -0.06 22.68
CA LEU A 51 -6.12 -1.08 21.63
C LEU A 51 -6.35 -2.47 22.22
N ASP A 52 -7.05 -3.33 21.47
CA ASP A 52 -7.17 -4.75 21.79
C ASP A 52 -5.75 -5.37 21.95
N GLU A 53 -5.55 -6.28 22.90
CA GLU A 53 -4.22 -6.84 23.24
C GLU A 53 -3.51 -7.48 22.04
N ASP A 54 -4.26 -8.14 21.15
CA ASP A 54 -3.78 -8.73 19.90
C ASP A 54 -3.14 -7.71 18.95
N ASN A 55 -3.54 -6.43 19.05
CA ASN A 55 -3.03 -5.33 18.24
C ASN A 55 -1.95 -4.51 18.97
N SER A 56 -1.51 -4.96 20.15
CA SER A 56 -0.43 -4.31 20.90
C SER A 56 0.90 -4.43 20.16
N SER A 57 1.72 -3.38 20.25
CA SER A 57 3.06 -3.34 19.63
C SER A 57 3.98 -4.45 20.13
N LYS A 58 3.78 -4.94 21.36
CA LYS A 58 4.55 -6.04 21.94
C LYS A 58 4.28 -7.35 21.21
N VAL A 59 3.01 -7.75 21.12
CA VAL A 59 2.59 -9.00 20.47
C VAL A 59 2.99 -9.02 18.99
N LEU A 60 2.63 -7.96 18.26
CA LEU A 60 2.91 -7.82 16.83
C LEU A 60 4.42 -7.80 16.53
N GLY A 61 5.20 -7.09 17.35
CA GLY A 61 6.65 -7.00 17.20
C GLY A 61 7.36 -8.32 17.52
N ASP A 62 6.95 -9.01 18.58
CA ASP A 62 7.54 -10.29 18.98
C ASP A 62 7.23 -11.41 17.98
N GLU A 63 6.02 -11.43 17.41
CA GLU A 63 5.63 -12.39 16.37
C GLU A 63 6.47 -12.22 15.10
N LEU A 64 6.67 -10.97 14.64
CA LEU A 64 7.50 -10.69 13.47
C LEU A 64 8.98 -10.98 13.73
N GLU A 65 9.51 -10.62 14.90
CA GLU A 65 10.90 -10.91 15.27
C GLU A 65 11.15 -12.42 15.31
N MET A 66 10.22 -13.21 15.87
CA MET A 66 10.32 -14.67 15.90
C MET A 66 10.38 -15.28 14.49
N GLU A 67 9.47 -14.90 13.59
CA GLU A 67 9.47 -15.41 12.22
C GLU A 67 10.69 -14.95 11.42
N TRP A 68 11.12 -13.70 11.61
CA TRP A 68 12.34 -13.18 11.00
C TRP A 68 13.57 -13.98 11.42
N ASN A 69 13.73 -14.21 12.72
CA ASN A 69 14.86 -14.98 13.27
C ASN A 69 14.85 -16.43 12.77
N LYS A 70 13.68 -17.07 12.65
CA LYS A 70 13.54 -18.41 12.04
C LYS A 70 14.04 -18.42 10.60
N LEU A 71 13.64 -17.45 9.77
CA LEU A 71 14.11 -17.38 8.37
C LEU A 71 15.61 -17.11 8.27
N VAL A 72 16.14 -16.19 9.08
CA VAL A 72 17.57 -15.90 9.13
C VAL A 72 18.36 -17.17 9.54
N ALA A 73 17.89 -17.91 10.54
CA ALA A 73 18.51 -19.17 10.96
C ALA A 73 18.46 -20.25 9.88
N GLN A 74 17.35 -20.38 9.14
CA GLN A 74 17.23 -21.31 8.02
C GLN A 74 18.22 -20.99 6.90
N VAL A 75 18.39 -19.72 6.55
CA VAL A 75 19.36 -19.29 5.53
C VAL A 75 20.80 -19.53 6.02
N LYS A 76 21.11 -19.23 7.30
CA LYS A 76 22.42 -19.54 7.91
C LYS A 76 22.72 -21.05 7.90
N ARG A 77 21.74 -21.90 8.19
CA ARG A 77 21.89 -23.38 8.12
C ARG A 77 22.15 -23.86 6.69
N LYS A 78 21.39 -23.38 5.71
CA LYS A 78 21.63 -23.70 4.28
C LYS A 78 23.02 -23.25 3.82
N ARG A 79 23.52 -22.11 4.31
CA ARG A 79 24.89 -21.63 4.06
C ARG A 79 25.96 -22.55 4.63
N LYS A 80 25.80 -23.04 5.87
CA LYS A 80 26.73 -24.02 6.48
C LYS A 80 26.73 -25.37 5.72
N MET A 81 25.56 -25.80 5.25
CA MET A 81 25.41 -27.08 4.55
C MET A 81 25.94 -27.05 3.11
N SER A 82 25.84 -25.91 2.40
CA SER A 82 26.45 -25.76 1.07
C SER A 82 27.97 -25.54 1.11
N SER A 83 28.49 -24.87 2.14
CA SER A 83 29.94 -24.76 2.38
C SER A 83 30.56 -26.11 2.72
N THR A 84 29.95 -26.90 3.61
CA THR A 84 30.41 -28.26 3.93
C THR A 84 30.41 -29.18 2.70
N LYS A 85 29.42 -29.05 1.79
CA LYS A 85 29.43 -29.78 0.51
C LYS A 85 30.54 -29.33 -0.45
N LYS A 86 30.87 -28.03 -0.48
CA LYS A 86 31.96 -27.48 -1.30
C LYS A 86 33.34 -27.85 -0.76
N ASP A 87 33.50 -27.97 0.55
CA ASP A 87 34.76 -28.42 1.16
C ASP A 87 34.97 -29.93 0.94
N ASN A 88 33.93 -30.75 1.03
CA ASN A 88 34.04 -32.17 0.67
C ASN A 88 34.29 -32.42 -0.82
N SER A 89 33.83 -31.55 -1.74
CA SER A 89 34.18 -31.64 -3.16
C SER A 89 35.60 -31.16 -3.48
N LYS A 90 36.14 -30.23 -2.69
CA LYS A 90 37.53 -29.75 -2.85
C LYS A 90 38.58 -30.79 -2.47
N ILE A 91 38.24 -31.77 -1.63
CA ILE A 91 39.14 -32.88 -1.26
C ILE A 91 39.37 -33.84 -2.46
N TYR A 92 38.51 -33.84 -3.47
CA TYR A 92 38.66 -34.68 -4.68
C TYR A 92 39.23 -33.95 -5.91
N ASP A 93 39.32 -32.61 -5.89
CA ASP A 93 39.69 -31.80 -7.07
C ASP A 93 40.97 -30.97 -6.85
N GLU A 94 41.99 -31.53 -6.17
CA GLU A 94 43.28 -30.84 -5.99
C GLU A 94 44.15 -30.85 -7.27
N PHE A 95 43.70 -31.45 -8.38
CA PHE A 95 44.48 -31.56 -9.62
C PHE A 95 44.12 -30.59 -10.77
N GLU A 96 43.05 -29.77 -10.68
CA GLU A 96 42.67 -28.84 -11.77
C GLU A 96 42.59 -27.34 -11.39
N LEU A 97 43.03 -26.95 -10.19
CA LEU A 97 42.85 -25.59 -9.67
C LEU A 97 44.05 -24.66 -9.91
N LYS A 98 44.39 -24.40 -11.18
CA LYS A 98 45.24 -23.23 -11.52
C LYS A 98 44.79 -22.40 -12.72
N LYS A 99 43.72 -22.80 -13.43
CA LYS A 99 43.25 -22.07 -14.64
C LYS A 99 41.84 -21.46 -14.53
N LYS A 100 41.13 -21.69 -13.42
CA LYS A 100 39.75 -21.21 -13.17
C LYS A 100 39.61 -20.09 -12.14
N LYS A 101 40.73 -19.49 -11.69
CA LYS A 101 40.71 -18.45 -10.65
C LYS A 101 40.17 -17.10 -11.11
N ASP A 102 40.13 -16.82 -12.42
CA ASP A 102 39.76 -15.49 -12.93
C ASP A 102 38.36 -15.41 -13.58
N LEU A 103 37.57 -16.50 -13.59
CA LEU A 103 36.26 -16.55 -14.26
C LEU A 103 35.07 -16.96 -13.37
N ASP A 104 35.31 -17.40 -12.13
CA ASP A 104 34.26 -17.86 -11.20
C ASP A 104 34.03 -16.93 -9.98
N GLU A 105 34.66 -15.75 -9.93
CA GLU A 105 34.38 -14.73 -8.90
C GLU A 105 33.07 -13.96 -9.14
N THR A 106 32.35 -14.24 -10.23
CA THR A 106 31.02 -13.70 -10.52
C THR A 106 29.93 -14.43 -9.73
N LYS A 107 29.69 -13.94 -8.51
CA LYS A 107 28.39 -13.87 -7.83
C LYS A 107 27.60 -15.18 -7.70
N CYS A 108 28.01 -16.04 -6.77
CA CYS A 108 27.06 -16.89 -6.04
C CYS A 108 26.51 -16.11 -4.81
N GLU A 109 25.87 -14.96 -5.05
CA GLU A 109 25.11 -14.25 -4.00
C GLU A 109 23.89 -15.10 -3.62
N MET A 110 24.04 -15.95 -2.60
CA MET A 110 22.92 -16.73 -2.08
C MET A 110 21.80 -15.79 -1.63
N LYS A 111 20.56 -16.10 -2.05
CA LYS A 111 19.36 -15.29 -1.81
C LYS A 111 19.23 -14.91 -0.33
N LYS A 112 19.45 -13.63 -0.01
CA LYS A 112 19.10 -12.98 1.26
C LYS A 112 17.62 -13.30 1.58
N PRO A 113 17.24 -13.57 2.85
CA PRO A 113 15.86 -13.91 3.21
C PRO A 113 14.91 -12.75 2.86
N SER A 114 13.70 -13.10 2.42
CA SER A 114 12.69 -12.12 2.03
C SER A 114 11.85 -11.70 3.24
N LEU A 115 12.01 -10.45 3.66
CA LEU A 115 11.20 -9.83 4.72
C LEU A 115 9.70 -9.83 4.34
N GLY A 116 9.39 -9.61 3.07
CA GLY A 116 8.01 -9.64 2.57
C GLY A 116 7.30 -10.98 2.77
N LEU A 117 8.03 -12.09 2.72
CA LEU A 117 7.45 -13.40 2.98
C LEU A 117 7.10 -13.59 4.46
N CYS A 118 7.87 -13.02 5.39
CA CYS A 118 7.51 -13.02 6.83
C CYS A 118 6.20 -12.25 7.04
N ILE A 119 6.14 -11.02 6.53
CA ILE A 119 4.98 -10.14 6.66
C ILE A 119 3.74 -10.82 6.07
N PHE A 120 3.88 -11.39 4.86
CA PHE A 120 2.78 -12.08 4.19
C PHE A 120 2.29 -13.30 4.97
N ARG A 121 3.17 -14.05 5.66
CA ARG A 121 2.77 -15.21 6.46
C ARG A 121 2.00 -14.82 7.72
N ILE A 122 2.46 -13.80 8.44
CA ILE A 122 1.84 -13.35 9.69
C ILE A 122 0.46 -12.76 9.42
N HIS A 123 0.37 -11.86 8.44
CA HIS A 123 -0.89 -11.17 8.12
C HIS A 123 -1.71 -11.90 7.03
N LEU A 124 -1.37 -13.15 6.70
CA LEU A 124 -2.00 -13.91 5.61
C LEU A 124 -3.51 -13.98 5.73
N LYS A 125 -4.01 -14.22 6.95
CA LYS A 125 -5.44 -14.36 7.24
C LYS A 125 -6.22 -13.11 6.84
N ASN A 126 -5.73 -11.92 7.22
CA ASN A 126 -6.40 -10.65 6.95
C ASN A 126 -6.30 -10.30 5.46
N ILE A 127 -5.14 -10.53 4.83
CA ILE A 127 -4.94 -10.29 3.39
C ILE A 127 -5.83 -11.22 2.55
N LEU A 128 -5.92 -12.50 2.91
CA LEU A 128 -6.73 -13.48 2.20
C LEU A 128 -8.22 -13.18 2.37
N MET A 129 -8.66 -12.79 3.57
CA MET A 129 -10.04 -12.33 3.80
C MET A 129 -10.38 -11.11 2.94
N ALA A 130 -9.51 -10.09 2.95
CA ALA A 130 -9.69 -8.91 2.14
C ALA A 130 -9.77 -9.27 0.64
N SER A 131 -8.88 -10.17 0.17
CA SER A 131 -8.86 -10.61 -1.22
C SER A 131 -10.15 -11.31 -1.66
N ILE A 132 -10.72 -12.20 -0.83
CA ILE A 132 -12.00 -12.87 -1.11
C ILE A 132 -13.14 -11.85 -1.18
N LEU A 133 -13.16 -10.89 -0.25
CA LEU A 133 -14.18 -9.83 -0.22
C LEU A 133 -14.07 -8.89 -1.43
N VAL A 134 -12.86 -8.56 -1.88
CA VAL A 134 -12.63 -7.78 -3.10
C VAL A 134 -13.11 -8.54 -4.33
N LEU A 135 -12.80 -9.83 -4.45
CA LEU A 135 -13.31 -10.66 -5.55
C LEU A 135 -14.83 -10.69 -5.58
N THR A 136 -15.45 -10.89 -4.41
CA THR A 136 -16.91 -10.94 -4.28
C THR A 136 -17.52 -9.58 -4.62
N HIS A 137 -16.91 -8.49 -4.14
CA HIS A 137 -17.29 -7.13 -4.51
C HIS A 137 -17.25 -6.93 -6.02
N ASP A 138 -16.17 -7.33 -6.69
CA ASP A 138 -16.01 -7.11 -8.13
C ASP A 138 -16.99 -7.94 -8.96
N LEU A 139 -17.31 -9.17 -8.52
CA LEU A 139 -18.37 -9.98 -9.14
C LEU A 139 -19.76 -9.35 -8.96
N LEU A 140 -20.07 -8.87 -7.75
CA LEU A 140 -21.32 -8.14 -7.49
C LEU A 140 -21.39 -6.83 -8.29
N ASP A 141 -20.25 -6.17 -8.49
CA ASP A 141 -20.21 -4.93 -9.25
C ASP A 141 -20.58 -5.20 -10.73
N ILE A 142 -19.92 -6.20 -11.33
CA ILE A 142 -20.17 -6.65 -12.71
C ILE A 142 -21.57 -7.24 -12.89
N SER A 143 -22.16 -7.86 -11.88
CA SER A 143 -23.52 -8.39 -11.98
C SER A 143 -24.59 -7.29 -12.10
N GLY A 144 -24.29 -6.05 -11.68
CA GLY A 144 -25.24 -4.93 -11.71
C GLY A 144 -25.83 -4.67 -13.10
N PRO A 145 -25.00 -4.45 -14.14
CA PRO A 145 -25.45 -4.31 -15.52
C PRO A 145 -26.28 -5.50 -16.03
N LEU A 146 -25.96 -6.73 -15.64
CA LEU A 146 -26.71 -7.93 -16.06
C LEU A 146 -28.10 -8.00 -15.41
N ILE A 147 -28.21 -7.58 -14.15
CA ILE A 147 -29.51 -7.48 -13.47
C ILE A 147 -30.35 -6.35 -14.10
N LEU A 148 -29.70 -5.24 -14.46
CA LEU A 148 -30.33 -4.14 -15.17
C LEU A 148 -30.86 -4.59 -16.54
N ASP A 149 -30.13 -5.44 -17.26
CA ASP A 149 -30.59 -6.05 -18.52
C ASP A 149 -31.91 -6.82 -18.33
N GLY A 150 -31.98 -7.68 -17.31
CA GLY A 150 -33.20 -8.42 -16.97
C GLY A 150 -34.38 -7.51 -16.63
N LEU A 151 -34.12 -6.41 -15.90
CA LEU A 151 -35.15 -5.41 -15.56
C LEU A 151 -35.63 -4.64 -16.81
N ILE A 152 -34.73 -4.24 -17.70
CA ILE A 152 -35.10 -3.57 -18.96
C ILE A 152 -35.93 -4.52 -19.83
N ASN A 153 -35.52 -5.79 -19.96
CA ASN A 153 -36.27 -6.81 -20.69
C ASN A 153 -37.68 -7.03 -20.12
N PHE A 154 -37.85 -6.93 -18.80
CA PHE A 154 -39.16 -6.96 -18.14
C PHE A 154 -40.01 -5.75 -18.52
N ILE A 155 -39.43 -4.54 -18.47
CA ILE A 155 -40.14 -3.29 -18.80
C ILE A 155 -40.55 -3.24 -20.28
N SER A 156 -39.70 -3.75 -21.18
CA SER A 156 -39.97 -3.75 -22.63
C SER A 156 -41.02 -4.78 -23.06
N ASN A 157 -41.35 -5.76 -22.22
CA ASN A 157 -42.29 -6.84 -22.56
C ASN A 157 -43.45 -6.89 -21.56
N GLU A 158 -44.62 -6.38 -21.97
CA GLU A 158 -45.82 -6.34 -21.12
C GLU A 158 -46.38 -7.73 -20.71
N LYS A 159 -45.89 -8.80 -21.34
CA LYS A 159 -46.34 -10.18 -21.08
C LYS A 159 -45.82 -10.76 -19.76
N TYR A 160 -44.80 -10.16 -19.14
CA TYR A 160 -44.22 -10.71 -17.92
C TYR A 160 -45.07 -10.38 -16.68
N PRO A 161 -45.25 -11.34 -15.76
CA PRO A 161 -45.92 -11.06 -14.50
C PRO A 161 -45.14 -10.06 -13.64
N LYS A 162 -45.85 -9.13 -12.99
CA LYS A 162 -45.29 -8.05 -12.15
C LYS A 162 -44.32 -8.55 -11.07
N ILE A 163 -44.50 -9.78 -10.60
CA ILE A 163 -43.63 -10.44 -9.61
C ILE A 163 -42.16 -10.49 -10.08
N ILE A 164 -41.91 -10.66 -11.39
CA ILE A 164 -40.56 -10.68 -11.96
C ILE A 164 -39.88 -9.31 -11.82
N GLY A 165 -40.63 -8.23 -12.05
CA GLY A 165 -40.12 -6.87 -11.82
C GLY A 165 -39.75 -6.62 -10.36
N TYR A 166 -40.61 -7.01 -9.41
CA TYR A 166 -40.30 -6.92 -7.99
C TYR A 166 -39.10 -7.79 -7.59
N PHE A 167 -38.94 -8.97 -8.20
CA PHE A 167 -37.77 -9.82 -7.99
C PHE A 167 -36.47 -9.13 -8.43
N TYR A 168 -36.41 -8.56 -9.64
CA TYR A 168 -35.23 -7.83 -10.11
C TYR A 168 -34.94 -6.58 -9.25
N ALA A 169 -35.97 -5.83 -8.84
CA ALA A 169 -35.81 -4.69 -7.95
C ALA A 169 -35.27 -5.09 -6.57
N GLY A 170 -35.81 -6.16 -5.96
CA GLY A 170 -35.30 -6.71 -4.71
C GLY A 170 -33.87 -7.23 -4.84
N LEU A 171 -33.54 -7.88 -5.96
CA LEU A 171 -32.20 -8.38 -6.25
C LEU A 171 -31.20 -7.23 -6.43
N LEU A 172 -31.58 -6.12 -7.10
CA LEU A 172 -30.76 -4.90 -7.16
C LEU A 172 -30.49 -4.32 -5.76
N PHE A 173 -31.51 -4.25 -4.89
CA PHE A 173 -31.35 -3.77 -3.52
C PHE A 173 -30.38 -4.64 -2.71
N ILE A 174 -30.59 -5.96 -2.72
CA ILE A 174 -29.73 -6.92 -2.01
C ILE A 174 -28.29 -6.83 -2.55
N ARG A 175 -28.13 -6.77 -3.88
CA ARG A 175 -26.82 -6.61 -4.53
C ARG A 175 -26.13 -5.33 -4.08
N LEU A 176 -26.82 -4.19 -4.03
CA LEU A 176 -26.23 -2.91 -3.57
C LEU A 176 -25.82 -2.96 -2.10
N ALA A 177 -26.64 -3.58 -1.24
CA ALA A 177 -26.32 -3.75 0.17
C ALA A 177 -25.08 -4.64 0.36
N LEU A 178 -25.03 -5.78 -0.32
CA LEU A 178 -23.88 -6.70 -0.29
C LEU A 178 -22.62 -6.05 -0.88
N LEU A 179 -22.74 -5.30 -1.98
CA LEU A 179 -21.64 -4.56 -2.61
C LEU A 179 -21.00 -3.59 -1.62
N SER A 180 -21.81 -2.76 -0.95
CA SER A 180 -21.35 -1.81 0.06
C SER A 180 -20.69 -2.52 1.26
N LEU A 181 -21.30 -3.60 1.76
CA LEU A 181 -20.77 -4.37 2.88
C LEU A 181 -19.41 -5.00 2.54
N CYS A 182 -19.29 -5.63 1.37
CA CYS A 182 -18.04 -6.26 0.92
C CYS A 182 -16.92 -5.22 0.76
N LEU A 183 -17.22 -4.08 0.13
CA LEU A 183 -16.24 -3.01 -0.06
C LEU A 183 -15.70 -2.51 1.27
N ASN A 184 -16.58 -2.10 2.19
CA ASN A 184 -16.18 -1.55 3.47
C ASN A 184 -15.40 -2.56 4.33
N HIS A 185 -15.84 -3.82 4.36
CA HIS A 185 -15.12 -4.85 5.11
C HIS A 185 -13.76 -5.17 4.48
N SER A 186 -13.67 -5.22 3.14
CA SER A 186 -12.37 -5.43 2.48
C SER A 186 -11.38 -4.32 2.82
N PHE A 187 -11.82 -3.06 2.82
CA PHE A 187 -10.99 -1.92 3.25
C PHE A 187 -10.56 -2.05 4.70
N ASN A 188 -11.47 -2.41 5.61
CA ASN A 188 -11.15 -2.57 7.03
C ASN A 188 -10.09 -3.66 7.26
N TYR A 189 -10.24 -4.85 6.67
CA TYR A 189 -9.25 -5.93 6.83
C TYR A 189 -7.91 -5.59 6.20
N ALA A 190 -7.91 -4.96 5.02
CA ALA A 190 -6.69 -4.54 4.36
C ALA A 190 -5.97 -3.47 5.19
N PHE A 191 -6.68 -2.42 5.61
CA PHE A 191 -6.14 -1.36 6.45
C PHE A 191 -5.56 -1.89 7.77
N LEU A 192 -6.28 -2.80 8.44
CA LEU A 192 -5.80 -3.45 9.66
C LEU A 192 -4.47 -4.19 9.42
N ALA A 193 -4.37 -4.98 8.35
CA ALA A 193 -3.13 -5.66 7.99
C ALA A 193 -1.97 -4.68 7.70
N GLY A 194 -2.26 -3.55 7.05
CA GLY A 194 -1.29 -2.49 6.79
C GLY A 194 -0.76 -1.83 8.07
N VAL A 195 -1.65 -1.46 8.99
CA VAL A 195 -1.28 -0.85 10.28
C VAL A 195 -0.54 -1.82 11.18
N GLN A 196 -0.97 -3.09 11.25
CA GLN A 196 -0.27 -4.14 11.99
C GLN A 196 1.15 -4.37 11.43
N THR A 197 1.30 -4.43 10.10
CA THR A 197 2.61 -4.54 9.45
C THR A 197 3.51 -3.36 9.81
N ARG A 198 2.96 -2.14 9.74
CA ARG A 198 3.68 -0.91 10.11
C ARG A 198 4.19 -0.95 11.54
N SER A 199 3.32 -1.30 12.49
CA SER A 199 3.66 -1.39 13.92
C SER A 199 4.74 -2.43 14.19
N SER A 200 4.60 -3.62 13.59
CA SER A 200 5.56 -4.72 13.71
C SER A 200 6.94 -4.33 13.17
N LEU A 201 6.98 -3.71 11.98
CA LEU A 201 8.23 -3.24 11.37
C LEU A 201 8.89 -2.14 12.19
N MET A 202 8.12 -1.18 12.71
CA MET A 202 8.64 -0.12 13.56
C MET A 202 9.26 -0.69 14.85
N ASN A 203 8.63 -1.68 15.48
CA ASN A 203 9.20 -2.38 16.63
C ASN A 203 10.52 -3.10 16.27
N LEU A 204 10.53 -3.86 15.16
CA LEU A 204 11.71 -4.59 14.71
C LEU A 204 12.89 -3.65 14.39
N ILE A 205 12.62 -2.53 13.70
CA ILE A 205 13.63 -1.51 13.39
C ILE A 205 14.16 -0.88 14.68
N TYR A 206 13.28 -0.55 15.63
CA TYR A 206 13.65 0.00 16.92
C TYR A 206 14.56 -0.95 17.71
N LYS A 207 14.16 -2.21 17.89
CA LYS A 207 14.97 -3.25 18.56
C LYS A 207 16.33 -3.44 17.86
N LYS A 208 16.35 -3.49 16.53
CA LYS A 208 17.60 -3.59 15.75
C LYS A 208 18.52 -2.40 16.01
N SER A 209 17.98 -1.18 16.06
CA SER A 209 18.77 0.04 16.27
C SER A 209 19.56 0.04 17.59
N LEU A 210 18.98 -0.58 18.64
CA LEU A 210 19.61 -0.72 19.95
C LEU A 210 20.77 -1.72 19.95
N ARG A 211 20.79 -2.67 19.02
CA ARG A 211 21.79 -3.75 18.90
C ARG A 211 22.88 -3.46 17.87
N LEU A 212 22.84 -2.33 17.14
CA LEU A 212 23.82 -2.01 16.09
C LEU A 212 25.24 -1.79 16.64
N SER A 213 26.23 -2.36 15.97
CA SER A 213 27.66 -2.08 16.17
C SER A 213 28.00 -0.61 15.95
N THR A 214 29.10 -0.13 16.54
CA THR A 214 29.56 1.26 16.39
C THR A 214 29.82 1.62 14.93
N GLU A 215 30.39 0.71 14.13
CA GLU A 215 30.63 0.93 12.71
C GLU A 215 29.31 1.03 11.93
N SER A 216 28.35 0.13 12.20
CA SER A 216 27.04 0.15 11.53
C SER A 216 26.19 1.36 11.93
N ARG A 217 26.31 1.84 13.18
CA ARG A 217 25.66 3.06 13.66
C ARG A 217 26.18 4.33 12.95
N ARG A 218 27.42 4.34 12.48
CA ARG A 218 27.94 5.42 11.62
C ARG A 218 27.34 5.37 10.20
N LYS A 219 27.01 4.18 9.71
CA LYS A 219 26.37 3.97 8.38
C LYS A 219 24.87 4.25 8.39
N ALA A 220 24.19 4.01 9.52
CA ALA A 220 22.77 4.27 9.70
C ALA A 220 22.57 5.39 10.73
N THR A 221 22.51 6.62 10.24
CA THR A 221 22.31 7.82 11.07
C THR A 221 20.95 7.83 11.75
N THR A 222 20.80 8.59 12.85
CA THR A 222 19.50 8.75 13.53
C THR A 222 18.40 9.22 12.58
N GLY A 223 18.73 10.11 11.63
CA GLY A 223 17.80 10.57 10.60
C GLY A 223 17.33 9.46 9.67
N GLU A 224 18.23 8.58 9.23
CA GLU A 224 17.87 7.43 8.38
C GLU A 224 17.00 6.41 9.13
N ILE A 225 17.31 6.13 10.40
CA ILE A 225 16.50 5.23 11.24
C ILE A 225 15.09 5.80 11.42
N LEU A 226 14.96 7.10 11.70
CA LEU A 226 13.66 7.77 11.80
C LEU A 226 12.90 7.73 10.47
N ASN A 227 13.58 7.95 9.35
CA ASN A 227 12.97 7.86 8.02
C ASN A 227 12.48 6.42 7.72
N LEU A 228 13.26 5.39 8.09
CA LEU A 228 12.83 4.00 7.98
C LEU A 228 11.57 3.74 8.82
N MET A 229 11.55 4.18 10.08
CA MET A 229 10.43 3.96 10.99
C MET A 229 9.17 4.75 10.63
N GLN A 230 9.29 5.95 10.07
CA GLN A 230 8.15 6.81 9.79
C GLN A 230 7.66 6.72 8.34
N VAL A 231 8.57 6.90 7.37
CA VAL A 231 8.21 6.99 5.95
C VAL A 231 8.15 5.60 5.32
N ASN A 232 9.20 4.79 5.46
CA ASN A 232 9.24 3.48 4.79
C ASN A 232 8.21 2.49 5.35
N THR A 233 7.90 2.53 6.65
CA THR A 233 6.81 1.71 7.21
C THR A 233 5.42 2.22 6.84
N HIS A 234 5.23 3.54 6.64
CA HIS A 234 3.92 4.12 6.26
C HIS A 234 3.46 3.64 4.88
N ILE A 235 4.39 3.45 3.95
CA ILE A 235 4.10 2.98 2.60
C ILE A 235 3.34 1.64 2.60
N PHE A 236 3.53 0.78 3.62
CA PHE A 236 2.75 -0.47 3.76
C PHE A 236 1.27 -0.23 4.06
N VAL A 237 0.93 0.85 4.78
CA VAL A 237 -0.47 1.26 5.00
C VAL A 237 -1.09 1.74 3.69
N GLU A 238 -0.36 2.53 2.91
CA GLU A 238 -0.83 2.99 1.59
C GLU A 238 -0.99 1.83 0.59
N LEU A 239 -0.06 0.86 0.62
CA LEU A 239 -0.20 -0.38 -0.16
C LEU A 239 -1.43 -1.16 0.29
N SER A 240 -1.72 -1.23 1.59
CA SER A 240 -2.89 -1.97 2.05
C SER A 240 -4.20 -1.39 1.53
N ASN A 241 -4.29 -0.07 1.36
CA ASN A 241 -5.49 0.60 0.86
C ASN A 241 -5.73 0.35 -0.64
N ASN A 242 -4.66 0.44 -1.46
CA ASN A 242 -4.79 0.41 -2.93
C ASN A 242 -4.21 -0.85 -3.59
N GLY A 243 -3.49 -1.70 -2.85
CA GLY A 243 -2.69 -2.80 -3.40
C GLY A 243 -3.51 -3.90 -4.06
N HIS A 244 -4.73 -4.15 -3.59
CA HIS A 244 -5.63 -5.12 -4.22
C HIS A 244 -6.03 -4.73 -5.65
N GLN A 245 -5.94 -3.44 -6.01
CA GLN A 245 -6.20 -2.97 -7.37
C GLN A 245 -5.18 -3.49 -8.39
N VAL A 246 -3.95 -3.83 -7.97
CA VAL A 246 -2.90 -4.32 -8.88
C VAL A 246 -3.30 -5.63 -9.54
N TRP A 247 -3.93 -6.55 -8.80
CA TRP A 247 -4.36 -7.84 -9.33
C TRP A 247 -5.85 -7.86 -9.68
N SER A 248 -6.71 -7.22 -8.88
CA SER A 248 -8.17 -7.23 -9.11
C SER A 248 -8.57 -6.36 -10.29
N GLY A 249 -7.91 -5.21 -10.48
CA GLY A 249 -8.19 -4.29 -11.58
C GLY A 249 -8.11 -4.97 -12.95
N PRO A 250 -6.99 -5.62 -13.32
CA PRO A 250 -6.88 -6.37 -14.56
C PRO A 250 -7.95 -7.47 -14.74
N ILE A 251 -8.23 -8.25 -13.69
CA ILE A 251 -9.27 -9.30 -13.73
C ILE A 251 -10.62 -8.67 -14.04
N LYS A 252 -10.97 -7.58 -13.34
CA LYS A 252 -12.22 -6.84 -13.53
C LYS A 252 -12.35 -6.29 -14.94
N ILE A 253 -11.27 -5.71 -15.50
CA ILE A 253 -11.23 -5.23 -16.88
C ILE A 253 -11.47 -6.39 -17.86
N ILE A 254 -10.80 -7.54 -17.67
CA ILE A 254 -10.95 -8.70 -18.56
C ILE A 254 -12.37 -9.24 -18.53
N VAL A 255 -12.93 -9.51 -17.34
CA VAL A 255 -14.28 -10.06 -17.21
C VAL A 255 -15.34 -9.11 -17.78
N ALA A 256 -15.25 -7.80 -17.47
CA ALA A 256 -16.17 -6.82 -18.01
C ALA A 256 -16.04 -6.67 -19.55
N SER A 257 -14.83 -6.76 -20.11
CA SER A 257 -14.62 -6.75 -21.56
C SER A 257 -15.22 -7.98 -22.25
N VAL A 258 -15.12 -9.17 -21.64
CA VAL A 258 -15.75 -10.39 -22.17
C VAL A 258 -17.27 -10.27 -22.19
N ILE A 259 -17.87 -9.69 -21.15
CA ILE A 259 -19.32 -9.44 -21.13
C ILE A 259 -19.71 -8.38 -22.16
N LEU A 260 -18.94 -7.31 -22.29
CA LEU A 260 -19.15 -6.31 -23.34
C LEU A 260 -19.10 -6.94 -24.73
N TRP A 261 -18.19 -7.91 -24.97
CA TRP A 261 -18.09 -8.61 -26.25
C TRP A 261 -19.38 -9.35 -26.60
N TYR A 262 -20.07 -9.89 -25.61
CA TYR A 262 -21.37 -10.53 -25.83
C TYR A 262 -22.45 -9.55 -26.33
N TYR A 263 -22.46 -8.30 -25.84
CA TYR A 263 -23.47 -7.31 -26.23
C TYR A 263 -23.12 -6.50 -27.48
N LEU A 264 -21.83 -6.20 -27.71
CA LEU A 264 -21.37 -5.31 -28.78
C LEU A 264 -20.50 -5.99 -29.85
N GLY A 265 -20.13 -7.26 -29.66
CA GLY A 265 -19.23 -7.97 -30.57
C GLY A 265 -17.90 -7.26 -30.75
N SER A 266 -17.46 -7.11 -32.00
CA SER A 266 -16.19 -6.45 -32.34
C SER A 266 -16.13 -4.95 -32.00
N ALA A 267 -17.28 -4.29 -31.82
CA ALA A 267 -17.33 -2.86 -31.50
C ALA A 267 -16.75 -2.50 -30.12
N VAL A 268 -16.58 -3.49 -29.23
CA VAL A 268 -15.90 -3.30 -27.94
C VAL A 268 -14.48 -2.77 -28.10
N PHE A 269 -13.75 -3.24 -29.12
CA PHE A 269 -12.38 -2.80 -29.36
C PHE A 269 -12.28 -1.32 -29.72
N ALA A 270 -13.30 -0.76 -30.38
CA ALA A 270 -13.34 0.68 -30.65
C ALA A 270 -13.48 1.49 -29.35
N GLY A 271 -14.35 1.03 -28.42
CA GLY A 271 -14.49 1.63 -27.09
C GLY A 271 -13.22 1.52 -26.25
N LEU A 272 -12.64 0.32 -26.16
CA LEU A 272 -11.38 0.09 -25.44
C LEU A 272 -10.22 0.89 -26.05
N GLY A 273 -10.16 1.00 -27.38
CA GLY A 273 -9.17 1.82 -28.09
C GLY A 273 -9.32 3.31 -27.78
N ALA A 274 -10.55 3.85 -27.83
CA ALA A 274 -10.82 5.22 -27.43
C ALA A 274 -10.41 5.48 -25.98
N MET A 275 -10.68 4.51 -25.09
CA MET A 275 -10.30 4.58 -23.68
C MET A 275 -8.79 4.59 -23.48
N ALA A 276 -8.06 3.74 -24.22
CA ALA A 276 -6.61 3.67 -24.20
C ALA A 276 -5.95 4.95 -24.72
N ILE A 277 -6.56 5.63 -25.69
CA ILE A 277 -6.07 6.91 -26.23
C ILE A 277 -6.37 8.08 -25.26
N LEU A 278 -7.55 8.08 -24.63
CA LEU A 278 -7.97 9.18 -23.77
C LEU A 278 -7.42 9.09 -22.33
N ALA A 279 -7.10 7.91 -21.81
CA ALA A 279 -6.54 7.76 -20.46
C ALA A 279 -5.18 8.47 -20.25
N PRO A 280 -4.22 8.42 -21.21
CA PRO A 280 -2.99 9.21 -21.16
C PRO A 280 -3.25 10.71 -21.09
N LEU A 281 -4.28 11.22 -21.77
CA LEU A 281 -4.64 12.64 -21.75
C LEU A 281 -5.00 13.11 -20.33
N ASN A 282 -5.80 12.33 -19.60
CA ASN A 282 -6.10 12.59 -18.19
C ASN A 282 -4.86 12.52 -17.30
N SER A 283 -3.95 11.60 -17.59
CA SER A 283 -2.67 11.48 -16.87
C SER A 283 -1.81 12.73 -17.06
N ILE A 284 -1.79 13.33 -18.25
CA ILE A 284 -1.06 14.58 -18.52
C ILE A 284 -1.65 15.74 -17.69
N PHE A 285 -2.98 15.88 -17.63
CA PHE A 285 -3.61 16.91 -16.79
C PHE A 285 -3.27 16.71 -15.31
N MET A 286 -3.33 15.46 -14.82
CA MET A 286 -2.98 15.13 -13.44
C MET A 286 -1.51 15.44 -13.11
N ILE A 287 -0.57 15.13 -14.01
CA ILE A 287 0.86 15.44 -13.84
C ILE A 287 1.08 16.96 -13.81
N LYS A 288 0.47 17.70 -14.74
CA LYS A 288 0.57 19.18 -14.76
C LYS A 288 -0.04 19.80 -13.50
N TYR A 289 -1.17 19.28 -13.03
CA TYR A 289 -1.81 19.68 -11.78
C TYR A 289 -0.87 19.42 -10.59
N SER A 290 -0.32 18.22 -10.45
CA SER A 290 0.61 17.86 -9.37
C SER A 290 1.86 18.73 -9.35
N LYS A 291 2.42 19.08 -10.52
CA LYS A 291 3.54 20.04 -10.62
C LYS A 291 3.15 21.44 -10.13
N ALA A 292 2.01 21.96 -10.57
CA ALA A 292 1.51 23.26 -10.13
C ALA A 292 1.21 23.28 -8.61
N GLU A 293 0.67 22.17 -8.09
CA GLU A 293 0.41 22.00 -6.65
C GLU A 293 1.71 22.00 -5.84
N THR A 294 2.75 21.33 -6.35
CA THR A 294 4.08 21.34 -5.72
C THR A 294 4.72 22.73 -5.75
N GLU A 295 4.58 23.47 -6.86
CA GLU A 295 5.05 24.85 -6.99
C GLU A 295 4.32 25.79 -6.02
N LYS A 296 3.00 25.61 -5.87
CA LYS A 296 2.18 26.34 -4.89
C LYS A 296 2.68 26.13 -3.47
N LEU A 297 3.04 24.89 -3.10
CA LEU A 297 3.57 24.59 -1.77
C LEU A 297 4.87 25.36 -1.48
N LYS A 298 5.76 25.54 -2.46
CA LYS A 298 6.98 26.35 -2.28
C LYS A 298 6.68 27.81 -1.90
N HIS A 299 5.77 28.45 -2.63
CA HIS A 299 5.38 29.83 -2.29
C HIS A 299 4.62 29.94 -0.97
N LYS A 300 3.86 28.91 -0.61
CA LYS A 300 3.22 28.82 0.70
C LYS A 300 4.29 28.75 1.81
N ASP A 301 5.34 27.97 1.62
CA ASP A 301 6.45 27.85 2.58
C ASP A 301 7.24 29.17 2.70
N ASP A 302 7.56 29.84 1.58
CA ASP A 302 8.19 31.16 1.59
C ASP A 302 7.36 32.19 2.37
N LYS A 303 6.04 32.21 2.15
CA LYS A 303 5.11 33.07 2.87
C LYS A 303 5.09 32.76 4.36
N MET A 304 5.04 31.48 4.74
CA MET A 304 5.07 31.07 6.16
C MET A 304 6.38 31.45 6.84
N LYS A 305 7.51 31.33 6.14
CA LYS A 305 8.81 31.74 6.65
C LYS A 305 8.83 33.23 7.00
N ILE A 306 8.43 34.10 6.07
CA ILE A 306 8.41 35.55 6.30
C ILE A 306 7.40 35.95 7.38
N LEU A 307 6.24 35.29 7.44
CA LEU A 307 5.28 35.52 8.52
C LEU A 307 5.86 35.18 9.89
N ASN A 308 6.62 34.08 10.00
CA ASN A 308 7.31 33.73 11.24
C ASN A 308 8.37 34.78 11.63
N GLU A 309 9.14 35.29 10.66
CA GLU A 309 10.12 36.36 10.90
C GLU A 309 9.45 37.65 11.40
N ILE A 310 8.31 38.03 10.80
CA ILE A 310 7.53 39.21 11.20
C ILE A 310 6.95 39.05 12.61
N LEU A 311 6.38 37.89 12.93
CA LEU A 311 5.80 37.63 14.26
C LEU A 311 6.86 37.63 15.36
N ASN A 312 8.02 37.03 15.10
CA ASN A 312 9.16 37.08 16.03
C ASN A 312 9.69 38.51 16.22
N GLY A 313 9.67 39.34 15.16
CA GLY A 313 10.11 40.73 15.17
C GLY A 313 9.03 41.79 15.44
N ILE A 314 7.83 41.40 15.89
CA ILE A 314 6.65 42.29 15.82
C ILE A 314 6.81 43.60 16.59
N LYS A 315 7.51 43.59 17.74
CA LYS A 315 7.74 44.79 18.55
C LYS A 315 8.54 45.85 17.79
N VAL A 316 9.57 45.43 17.06
CA VAL A 316 10.42 46.34 16.26
C VAL A 316 9.62 46.92 15.09
N ILE A 317 8.85 46.07 14.40
CA ILE A 317 8.00 46.49 13.28
C ILE A 317 6.97 47.52 13.74
N LYS A 318 6.35 47.32 14.91
CA LYS A 318 5.41 48.27 15.53
C LYS A 318 6.09 49.57 15.95
N PHE A 319 7.28 49.50 16.53
CA PHE A 319 8.03 50.67 16.95
C PHE A 319 8.36 51.62 15.79
N TYR A 320 8.72 51.07 14.63
CA TYR A 320 9.06 51.84 13.43
C TYR A 320 7.89 52.13 12.48
N GLY A 321 6.68 51.63 12.77
CA GLY A 321 5.51 51.81 11.90
C GLY A 321 5.65 51.13 10.51
N TRP A 322 6.35 50.00 10.44
CA TRP A 322 6.65 49.31 9.17
C TRP A 322 5.56 48.34 8.70
N GLU A 323 4.39 48.31 9.34
CA GLU A 323 3.36 47.29 9.06
C GLU A 323 2.91 47.29 7.60
N ILE A 324 2.67 48.48 7.05
CA ILE A 324 2.19 48.64 5.66
C ILE A 324 3.24 48.13 4.66
N SER A 325 4.53 48.32 4.95
CA SER A 325 5.63 47.85 4.10
C SER A 325 5.74 46.32 4.10
N PHE A 326 5.65 45.70 5.28
CA PHE A 326 5.64 44.24 5.40
C PHE A 326 4.37 43.60 4.84
N GLU A 327 3.21 44.27 4.96
CA GLU A 327 1.97 43.84 4.34
C GLU A 327 2.11 43.78 2.81
N LYS A 328 2.67 44.83 2.18
CA LYS A 328 2.95 44.86 0.74
C LYS A 328 3.90 43.74 0.31
N LEU A 329 4.92 43.44 1.12
CA LEU A 329 5.84 42.33 0.88
C LEU A 329 5.12 40.98 0.87
N ILE A 330 4.29 40.70 1.89
CA ILE A 330 3.50 39.46 1.97
C ILE A 330 2.52 39.37 0.80
N ASN A 331 1.84 40.48 0.48
CA ASN A 331 0.88 40.53 -0.63
C ASN A 331 1.55 40.21 -1.98
N LYS A 332 2.79 40.65 -2.21
CA LYS A 332 3.55 40.29 -3.42
C LYS A 332 3.77 38.79 -3.56
N ILE A 333 4.05 38.10 -2.45
CA ILE A 333 4.23 36.64 -2.43
C ILE A 333 2.89 35.93 -2.59
N ARG A 334 1.85 36.43 -1.91
CA ARG A 334 0.47 35.94 -2.03
C ARG A 334 -0.02 36.01 -3.47
N GLN A 335 0.29 37.07 -4.22
CA GLN A 335 -0.11 37.16 -5.64
C GLN A 335 0.53 36.06 -6.50
N LYS A 336 1.81 35.72 -6.25
CA LYS A 336 2.47 34.59 -6.94
C LYS A 336 1.79 33.26 -6.60
N GLU A 337 1.53 33.03 -5.32
CA GLU A 337 0.81 31.85 -4.83
C GLU A 337 -0.59 31.73 -5.47
N LEU A 338 -1.36 32.84 -5.52
CA LEU A 338 -2.70 32.87 -6.10
C LEU A 338 -2.70 32.61 -7.62
N ASN A 339 -1.70 33.12 -8.35
CA ASN A 339 -1.58 32.86 -9.79
C ASN A 339 -1.37 31.36 -10.07
N ILE A 340 -0.52 30.70 -9.28
CA ILE A 340 -0.28 29.26 -9.42
C ILE A 340 -1.49 28.47 -8.94
N LEU A 341 -2.15 28.89 -7.85
CA LEU A 341 -3.39 28.28 -7.39
C LEU A 341 -4.48 28.35 -8.47
N ARG A 342 -4.63 29.47 -9.17
CA ARG A 342 -5.57 29.62 -10.28
C ARG A 342 -5.23 28.65 -11.43
N LYS A 343 -3.95 28.56 -11.80
CA LYS A 343 -3.46 27.60 -12.81
C LYS A 343 -3.74 26.15 -12.39
N ALA A 344 -3.44 25.79 -11.15
CA ALA A 344 -3.70 24.45 -10.61
C ALA A 344 -5.21 24.13 -10.62
N SER A 345 -6.04 25.07 -10.17
CA SER A 345 -7.50 24.92 -10.16
C SER A 345 -8.07 24.74 -11.57
N PHE A 346 -7.56 25.50 -12.55
CA PHE A 346 -7.93 25.35 -13.95
C PHE A 346 -7.54 23.96 -14.49
N LEU A 347 -6.31 23.51 -14.24
CA LEU A 347 -5.86 22.17 -14.63
C LEU A 347 -6.69 21.06 -13.99
N TYR A 348 -7.07 21.23 -12.72
CA TYR A 348 -7.95 20.30 -12.02
C TYR A 348 -9.36 20.29 -12.61
N GLY A 349 -9.89 21.46 -13.01
CA GLY A 349 -11.14 21.56 -13.77
C GLY A 349 -11.08 20.82 -15.11
N CYS A 350 -10.02 21.04 -15.88
CA CYS A 350 -9.78 20.31 -17.14
C CYS A 350 -9.70 18.80 -16.93
N PHE A 351 -9.02 18.34 -15.87
CA PHE A 351 -8.97 16.94 -15.49
C PHE A 351 -10.36 16.36 -15.23
N ASN A 352 -11.19 17.02 -14.41
CA ASN A 352 -12.54 16.54 -14.09
C ASN A 352 -13.44 16.53 -15.34
N LEU A 353 -13.37 17.57 -16.17
CA LEU A 353 -14.11 17.64 -17.43
C LEU A 353 -13.71 16.50 -18.38
N SER A 354 -12.40 16.29 -18.56
CA SER A 354 -11.90 15.21 -19.41
C SER A 354 -12.28 13.83 -18.86
N PHE A 355 -12.17 13.61 -17.55
CA PHE A 355 -12.60 12.37 -16.89
C PHE A 355 -14.09 12.06 -17.05
N GLY A 356 -14.95 13.08 -16.99
CA GLY A 356 -16.37 12.96 -17.33
C GLY A 356 -16.59 12.65 -18.81
N PHE A 357 -15.93 13.40 -19.71
CA PHE A 357 -16.06 13.26 -21.15
C PHE A 357 -15.61 11.88 -21.67
N ILE A 358 -14.60 11.24 -21.06
CA ILE A 358 -14.16 9.89 -21.46
C ILE A 358 -15.29 8.88 -21.37
N SER A 359 -16.10 8.91 -20.30
CA SER A 359 -17.21 7.96 -20.12
C SER A 359 -18.23 8.08 -21.26
N PHE A 360 -18.56 9.32 -21.63
CA PHE A 360 -19.42 9.61 -22.77
C PHE A 360 -18.78 9.17 -24.09
N ALA A 361 -17.54 9.61 -24.36
CA ALA A 361 -16.84 9.37 -25.63
C ALA A 361 -16.63 7.88 -25.91
N VAL A 362 -16.22 7.09 -24.90
CA VAL A 362 -16.01 5.64 -25.04
C VAL A 362 -17.31 4.94 -25.42
N THR A 363 -18.39 5.25 -24.71
CA THR A 363 -19.70 4.65 -25.00
C THR A 363 -20.19 5.08 -26.38
N PHE A 364 -20.11 6.38 -26.69
CA PHE A 364 -20.52 6.92 -27.99
C PHE A 364 -19.79 6.25 -29.17
N VAL A 365 -18.45 6.17 -29.12
CA VAL A 365 -17.65 5.53 -30.17
C VAL A 365 -18.00 4.05 -30.33
N SER A 366 -18.18 3.33 -29.22
CA SER A 366 -18.53 1.90 -29.25
C SER A 366 -19.92 1.64 -29.84
N LEU A 367 -20.95 2.41 -29.46
CA LEU A 367 -22.31 2.25 -29.96
C LEU A 367 -22.41 2.69 -31.43
N LEU A 368 -21.71 3.78 -31.80
CA LEU A 368 -21.65 4.23 -33.18
C LEU A 368 -21.00 3.15 -34.06
N THR A 369 -19.88 2.59 -33.62
CA THR A 369 -19.21 1.49 -34.33
C THR A 369 -20.08 0.23 -34.41
N TYR A 370 -20.84 -0.09 -33.35
CA TYR A 370 -21.78 -1.21 -33.36
C TYR A 370 -22.85 -1.08 -34.46
N ILE A 371 -23.38 0.12 -34.69
CA ILE A 371 -24.35 0.39 -35.75
C ILE A 371 -23.69 0.32 -37.14
N TYR A 372 -22.48 0.86 -37.29
CA TYR A 372 -21.80 0.93 -38.59
C TYR A 372 -21.23 -0.41 -39.08
N ILE A 373 -20.90 -1.35 -38.19
CA ILE A 373 -20.28 -2.62 -38.58
C ILE A 373 -21.25 -3.55 -39.33
N ASN A 374 -22.53 -3.56 -38.96
CA ASN A 374 -23.51 -4.46 -39.54
C ASN A 374 -24.89 -3.80 -39.51
N GLU A 375 -25.53 -3.69 -40.67
CA GLU A 375 -26.86 -3.08 -40.81
C GLU A 375 -27.95 -3.83 -40.03
N ASN A 376 -27.72 -5.12 -39.71
CA ASN A 376 -28.63 -5.92 -38.89
C ASN A 376 -28.50 -5.65 -37.38
N ASN A 377 -27.51 -4.87 -36.95
CA ASN A 377 -27.33 -4.56 -35.53
C ASN A 377 -28.35 -3.52 -35.07
N VAL A 378 -29.36 -3.97 -34.33
CA VAL A 378 -30.36 -3.06 -33.74
C VAL A 378 -29.86 -2.57 -32.39
N LEU A 379 -29.82 -1.26 -32.21
CA LEU A 379 -29.52 -0.64 -30.92
C LEU A 379 -30.74 -0.74 -30.00
N THR A 380 -30.80 -1.80 -29.20
CA THR A 380 -31.84 -1.96 -28.18
C THR A 380 -31.46 -1.21 -26.89
N PRO A 381 -32.44 -0.80 -26.06
CA PRO A 381 -32.17 -0.16 -24.77
C PRO A 381 -31.23 -1.00 -23.89
N ASN A 382 -31.38 -2.32 -23.91
CA ASN A 382 -30.52 -3.28 -23.23
C ASN A 382 -29.06 -3.13 -23.65
N VAL A 383 -28.77 -3.19 -24.95
CA VAL A 383 -27.40 -3.05 -25.47
C VAL A 383 -26.81 -1.70 -25.07
N ALA A 384 -27.58 -0.61 -25.17
CA ALA A 384 -27.09 0.73 -24.83
C ALA A 384 -26.79 0.90 -23.33
N TYR A 385 -27.74 0.61 -22.45
CA TYR A 385 -27.60 0.85 -21.00
C TYR A 385 -26.61 -0.12 -20.33
N VAL A 386 -26.62 -1.39 -20.72
CA VAL A 386 -25.70 -2.40 -20.16
C VAL A 386 -24.27 -2.07 -20.57
N SER A 387 -24.05 -1.71 -21.83
CA SER A 387 -22.71 -1.33 -22.31
C SER A 387 -22.19 -0.06 -21.62
N LEU A 388 -23.02 0.98 -21.50
CA LEU A 388 -22.68 2.21 -20.77
C LEU A 388 -22.27 1.90 -19.32
N ALA A 389 -23.03 1.04 -18.64
CA ALA A 389 -22.73 0.66 -17.26
C ALA A 389 -21.41 -0.13 -17.15
N LEU A 390 -21.16 -1.08 -18.04
CA LEU A 390 -19.92 -1.86 -18.07
C LEU A 390 -18.68 -1.00 -18.37
N PHE A 391 -18.76 -0.06 -19.33
CA PHE A 391 -17.66 0.89 -19.56
C PHE A 391 -17.37 1.77 -18.34
N ASN A 392 -18.40 2.18 -17.61
CA ASN A 392 -18.23 2.94 -16.37
C ASN A 392 -17.53 2.14 -15.27
N ILE A 393 -17.78 0.83 -15.19
CA ILE A 393 -17.10 -0.08 -14.25
C ILE A 393 -15.61 -0.24 -14.60
N ILE A 394 -15.25 -0.33 -15.88
CA ILE A 394 -13.86 -0.48 -16.35
C ILE A 394 -13.02 0.79 -16.09
N ARG A 395 -13.66 1.96 -16.07
CA ARG A 395 -12.99 3.26 -15.98
C ARG A 395 -12.16 3.48 -14.74
N LEU A 396 -12.72 3.21 -13.56
CA LEU A 396 -12.02 3.47 -12.30
C LEU A 396 -10.76 2.59 -12.13
N PRO A 397 -10.82 1.26 -12.35
CA PRO A 397 -9.64 0.41 -12.31
C PRO A 397 -8.53 0.89 -13.25
N LEU A 398 -8.86 1.27 -14.49
CA LEU A 398 -7.88 1.71 -15.49
C LEU A 398 -7.20 3.02 -15.06
N PHE A 399 -7.95 3.95 -14.45
CA PHE A 399 -7.39 5.19 -13.93
C PHE A 399 -6.48 4.97 -12.70
N LEU A 400 -6.89 4.12 -11.76
CA LEU A 400 -6.15 3.89 -10.52
C LEU A 400 -4.95 2.93 -10.68
N PHE A 401 -4.91 2.16 -11.77
CA PHE A 401 -3.91 1.12 -11.99
C PHE A 401 -2.47 1.64 -11.90
N GLY A 402 -2.18 2.79 -12.52
CA GLY A 402 -0.84 3.38 -12.49
C GLY A 402 -0.39 3.77 -11.07
N SER A 403 -1.29 4.34 -10.26
CA SER A 403 -1.00 4.67 -8.87
C SER A 403 -0.81 3.42 -8.02
N ALA A 404 -1.61 2.38 -8.24
CA ALA A 404 -1.48 1.10 -7.53
C ALA A 404 -0.12 0.44 -7.79
N ILE A 405 0.35 0.45 -9.05
CA ILE A 405 1.70 -0.04 -9.41
C ILE A 405 2.78 0.81 -8.74
N SER A 406 2.68 2.13 -8.78
CA SER A 406 3.65 3.03 -8.15
C SER A 406 3.78 2.73 -6.65
N ASN A 407 2.66 2.56 -5.94
CA ASN A 407 2.65 2.21 -4.52
C ASN A 407 3.29 0.84 -4.26
N LEU A 408 3.04 -0.15 -5.12
CA LEU A 408 3.69 -1.45 -5.03
C LEU A 408 5.22 -1.34 -5.19
N ILE A 409 5.69 -0.62 -6.21
CA ILE A 409 7.13 -0.41 -6.46
C ILE A 409 7.79 0.29 -5.26
N GLN A 410 7.15 1.35 -4.74
CA GLN A 410 7.65 2.07 -3.55
C GLN A 410 7.71 1.17 -2.32
N THR A 411 6.75 0.27 -2.15
CA THR A 411 6.78 -0.72 -1.07
C THR A 411 7.94 -1.69 -1.23
N LEU A 412 8.19 -2.18 -2.44
CA LEU A 412 9.31 -3.10 -2.72
C LEU A 412 10.66 -2.44 -2.43
N ILE A 413 10.84 -1.18 -2.81
CA ILE A 413 12.06 -0.40 -2.49
C ILE A 413 12.20 -0.20 -0.98
N SER A 414 11.10 0.12 -0.29
CA SER A 414 11.09 0.31 1.17
C SER A 414 11.41 -0.98 1.91
N LEU A 415 10.88 -2.09 1.44
CA LEU A 415 11.15 -3.42 1.95
C LEU A 415 12.63 -3.78 1.81
N GLU A 416 13.25 -3.44 0.68
CA GLU A 416 14.67 -3.64 0.45
C GLU A 416 15.52 -2.81 1.41
N ARG A 417 15.20 -1.52 1.60
CA ARG A 417 15.92 -0.64 2.54
C ARG A 417 15.84 -1.14 3.98
N ILE A 418 14.65 -1.55 4.43
CA ILE A 418 14.47 -2.12 5.77
C ILE A 418 15.26 -3.42 5.89
N ARG A 419 15.23 -4.27 4.86
CA ARG A 419 15.99 -5.51 4.84
C ARG A 419 17.49 -5.25 4.97
N GLU A 420 18.05 -4.32 4.20
CA GLU A 420 19.46 -3.94 4.28
C GLU A 420 19.84 -3.44 5.67
N PHE A 421 18.99 -2.61 6.28
CA PHE A 421 19.16 -2.14 7.66
C PHE A 421 19.17 -3.30 8.68
N LEU A 422 18.26 -4.28 8.54
CA LEU A 422 18.22 -5.46 9.41
C LEU A 422 19.46 -6.36 9.26
N PHE A 423 20.20 -6.26 8.16
CA PHE A 423 21.44 -7.00 7.93
C PHE A 423 22.70 -6.29 8.41
N LEU A 424 22.60 -5.06 8.91
CA LEU A 424 23.73 -4.37 9.52
C LEU A 424 24.28 -5.15 10.72
N GLU A 425 25.57 -4.97 10.98
CA GLU A 425 26.29 -5.73 12.00
C GLU A 425 25.86 -5.31 13.40
N GLU A 426 25.57 -6.31 14.23
CA GLU A 426 25.18 -6.13 15.63
C GLU A 426 26.41 -6.19 16.53
N ILE A 427 26.27 -5.64 17.74
CA ILE A 427 27.25 -5.81 18.82
C ILE A 427 27.19 -7.27 19.26
N ASP A 428 28.36 -7.90 19.36
CA ASP A 428 28.48 -9.24 19.89
C ASP A 428 28.58 -9.16 21.43
N HIS A 429 27.49 -9.52 22.11
CA HIS A 429 27.43 -9.51 23.56
C HIS A 429 28.15 -10.70 24.20
N ASP A 430 28.47 -11.74 23.41
CA ASP A 430 29.13 -12.96 23.90
C ASP A 430 30.65 -12.77 24.06
N GLN A 431 31.19 -11.60 23.68
CA GLN A 431 32.62 -11.27 23.83
C GLN A 431 33.03 -10.97 25.28
N ILE A 432 32.08 -10.68 26.18
CA ILE A 432 32.35 -10.37 27.58
C ILE A 432 31.74 -11.47 28.46
N SER A 433 32.60 -12.19 29.17
CA SER A 433 32.19 -13.13 30.21
C SER A 433 31.74 -12.36 31.45
N HIS A 434 30.46 -12.45 31.81
CA HIS A 434 29.92 -11.91 33.06
C HIS A 434 29.96 -12.94 34.21
N GLN A 435 31.08 -13.65 34.38
CA GLN A 435 31.29 -14.54 35.52
C GLN A 435 31.60 -13.70 36.77
N ILE A 436 30.91 -13.97 37.87
CA ILE A 436 31.10 -13.28 39.14
C ILE A 436 32.35 -13.87 39.80
N ASN A 437 33.47 -13.14 39.76
CA ASN A 437 34.69 -13.48 40.49
C ASN A 437 34.97 -12.41 41.56
N ILE A 438 35.19 -12.84 42.81
CA ILE A 438 35.30 -11.97 43.99
C ILE A 438 36.70 -11.35 44.10
N GLU A 439 37.74 -12.03 43.62
CA GLU A 439 39.13 -11.57 43.69
C GLU A 439 39.48 -10.57 42.60
N ASN A 440 39.04 -10.81 41.36
CA ASN A 440 39.29 -9.95 40.21
C ASN A 440 37.95 -9.57 39.56
N PRO A 441 37.36 -8.41 39.90
CA PRO A 441 36.06 -8.01 39.38
C PRO A 441 36.07 -7.71 37.88
N ILE A 442 37.24 -7.40 37.29
CA ILE A 442 37.44 -7.19 35.85
C ILE A 442 38.81 -7.75 35.47
N GLU A 443 38.87 -8.67 34.49
CA GLU A 443 40.11 -9.26 33.98
C GLU A 443 40.16 -9.14 32.45
N PHE A 444 41.30 -8.73 31.89
CA PHE A 444 41.57 -8.72 30.45
C PHE A 444 42.75 -9.64 30.16
N LYS A 445 42.62 -10.56 29.20
CA LYS A 445 43.70 -11.45 28.73
C LYS A 445 43.85 -11.31 27.23
N GLU A 446 45.03 -10.88 26.77
CA GLU A 446 45.41 -10.79 25.35
C GLU A 446 44.35 -10.11 24.46
N ALA A 447 43.76 -9.02 24.96
CA ALA A 447 42.62 -8.39 24.30
C ALA A 447 43.08 -7.27 23.34
N CYS A 448 42.69 -7.35 22.07
CA CYS A 448 42.93 -6.31 21.07
C CYS A 448 41.61 -5.74 20.57
N PHE A 449 41.48 -4.41 20.59
CA PHE A 449 40.25 -3.71 20.21
C PHE A 449 40.48 -2.74 19.06
N SER A 450 39.47 -2.64 18.20
CA SER A 450 39.46 -1.69 17.08
C SER A 450 38.04 -1.13 16.87
N TRP A 451 37.96 0.15 16.51
CA TRP A 451 36.69 0.83 16.21
C TRP A 451 36.15 0.52 14.80
N SER A 452 37.01 0.06 13.89
CA SER A 452 36.61 -0.38 12.55
C SER A 452 37.37 -1.65 12.13
N LYS A 453 36.72 -2.48 11.32
CA LYS A 453 37.32 -3.76 10.87
C LYS A 453 38.56 -3.57 9.99
N ASN A 454 38.69 -2.40 9.34
CA ASN A 454 39.78 -2.10 8.42
C ASN A 454 40.84 -1.12 8.98
N SER A 455 40.74 -0.65 10.23
CA SER A 455 41.84 0.14 10.79
C SER A 455 42.96 -0.79 11.27
N GLN A 456 44.04 -0.87 10.48
CA GLN A 456 45.29 -1.56 10.83
C GLN A 456 46.06 -0.94 12.02
N LYS A 457 45.50 0.09 12.68
CA LYS A 457 46.06 0.64 13.91
C LYS A 457 45.32 0.03 15.10
N ASN A 458 45.97 -0.93 15.77
CA ASN A 458 45.52 -1.44 17.06
C ASN A 458 45.30 -0.23 17.98
N ALA A 459 44.05 -0.01 18.40
CA ALA A 459 43.71 1.19 19.17
C ALA A 459 44.20 1.09 20.61
N LEU A 460 44.39 -0.13 21.13
CA LEU A 460 45.00 -0.45 22.42
C LEU A 460 45.55 -1.90 22.37
N ASN A 461 46.86 -2.09 22.58
CA ASN A 461 47.42 -3.34 23.09
C ASN A 461 47.55 -3.16 24.61
N LYS A 462 46.89 -3.99 25.41
CA LYS A 462 47.07 -4.03 26.87
C LYS A 462 47.28 -5.47 27.32
#